data_AF-A0A6J6DCZ1-F1
#
_entry.id   AF-A0A6J6DCZ1-F1
#
_cell.length_a   1.000
_cell.length_b   1.000
_cell.length_c   1.000
_cell.angle_alpha   90.00
_cell.angle_beta   90.00
_cell.angle_gamma   90.00
#
_symmetry.space_group_name_H-M   'P 1'
#
loop_
_entity.id
_entity.type
_entity.pdbx_description
1 polymer ?
#
loop_
_entity_poly.entity_id
_entity_poly.type
_entity_poly.pdbx_seq_one_letter_code
_entity_poly.pdbx_strand_id
1 'polypeptide(L)' 'MVIDYDAFDGEWRKIGLSGPACRALVDAKLYRVSDLRKISLAELQGLHGMGKSSVARIRQIMDAKKIKFLIS' A
#
# COMPACT_ATOMS: atom_id res chain seq x y z
N MET A 1 -15.35 -11.04 11.98
CA MET A 1 -14.95 -9.65 11.70
C MET A 1 -14.98 -9.48 10.20
N VAL A 2 -15.99 -8.80 9.65
CA VAL A 2 -16.03 -8.50 8.21
C VAL A 2 -15.04 -7.37 7.99
N ILE A 3 -13.91 -7.65 7.33
CA ILE A 3 -13.02 -6.57 6.90
C ILE A 3 -13.77 -5.85 5.78
N ASP A 4 -14.09 -4.58 6.01
CA ASP A 4 -14.79 -3.76 5.03
C ASP A 4 -13.83 -3.38 3.90
N TYR A 5 -13.57 -4.35 3.02
CA TYR A 5 -12.60 -4.23 1.93
C TYR A 5 -12.94 -3.02 1.04
N ASP A 6 -14.21 -2.68 0.85
CA ASP A 6 -14.63 -1.64 -0.09
C ASP A 6 -14.16 -0.24 0.35
N ALA A 7 -14.23 0.05 1.65
CA ALA A 7 -13.76 1.31 2.21
C ALA A 7 -12.24 1.48 2.09
N PHE A 8 -11.47 0.41 2.36
CA PHE A 8 -10.01 0.45 2.36
C PHE A 8 -9.40 0.30 0.95
N ASP A 9 -10.01 -0.51 0.09
CA ASP A 9 -9.66 -0.64 -1.33
C ASP A 9 -9.89 0.71 -2.05
N GLY A 10 -10.91 1.47 -1.63
CA GLY A 10 -11.23 2.80 -2.14
C GLY A 10 -10.11 3.83 -1.98
N GLU A 11 -9.40 3.88 -0.85
CA GLU A 11 -8.25 4.80 -0.68
C GLU A 11 -7.12 4.48 -1.66
N TRP A 12 -6.79 3.19 -1.80
CA TRP A 12 -5.72 2.73 -2.67
C TRP A 12 -6.07 2.90 -4.15
N ARG A 13 -7.33 2.69 -4.54
CA ARG A 13 -7.79 2.98 -5.90
C ARG A 13 -7.77 4.46 -6.25
N LYS A 14 -8.09 5.36 -5.31
CA LYS A 14 -8.01 6.82 -5.53
C LYS A 14 -6.60 7.29 -5.88
N ILE A 15 -5.57 6.60 -5.41
CA ILE A 15 -4.19 6.89 -5.78
C ILE A 15 -3.73 6.16 -7.04
N GLY A 16 -4.61 5.39 -7.70
CA GLY A 16 -4.33 4.72 -8.97
C GLY A 16 -3.66 3.36 -8.84
N LEU A 17 -3.82 2.66 -7.70
CA LEU A 17 -3.37 1.27 -7.58
C LEU A 17 -4.33 0.29 -8.26
N SER A 18 -3.77 -0.81 -8.76
CA SER A 18 -4.53 -1.91 -9.34
C SER A 18 -5.26 -2.71 -8.26
N GLY A 19 -6.39 -3.33 -8.62
CA GLY A 19 -7.16 -4.18 -7.69
C GLY A 19 -6.32 -5.23 -6.93
N PRO A 20 -5.39 -5.96 -7.58
CA PRO A 20 -4.49 -6.88 -6.88
C PRO A 20 -3.59 -6.21 -5.84
N ALA A 21 -3.03 -5.04 -6.15
CA ALA A 21 -2.17 -4.32 -5.21
C ALA A 21 -2.97 -3.75 -4.03
N CYS A 22 -4.18 -3.24 -4.27
CA CYS A 22 -5.08 -2.80 -3.21
C CYS A 22 -5.43 -3.95 -2.26
N ARG A 23 -5.82 -5.11 -2.78
CA ARG A 23 -6.11 -6.32 -1.99
C ARG A 23 -4.90 -6.74 -1.14
N ALA A 24 -3.71 -6.78 -1.75
CA ALA A 24 -2.48 -7.12 -1.04
C ALA A 24 -2.19 -6.20 0.15
N LEU A 25 -2.46 -4.89 0.01
CA LEU A 25 -2.31 -3.92 1.08
C LEU A 25 -3.36 -4.12 2.18
N VAL A 26 -4.62 -4.36 1.82
CA VAL A 26 -5.69 -4.62 2.79
C VAL A 26 -5.44 -5.92 3.56
N ASP A 27 -4.99 -6.99 2.88
CA ASP A 27 -4.63 -8.26 3.50
C ASP A 27 -3.43 -8.11 4.45
N ALA A 28 -2.48 -7.22 4.11
CA ALA A 28 -1.37 -6.82 4.98
C ALA A 28 -1.78 -5.83 6.10
N LYS A 29 -3.07 -5.50 6.23
CA LYS A 29 -3.63 -4.54 7.19
C LYS A 29 -3.05 -3.12 7.05
N LEU A 30 -2.69 -2.76 5.82
CA LEU A 30 -2.22 -1.43 5.42
C LEU A 30 -3.40 -0.71 4.76
N TYR A 31 -4.13 0.06 5.57
CA TYR A 31 -5.40 0.64 5.14
C TYR A 31 -5.28 2.05 4.57
N ARG A 32 -4.13 2.70 4.80
CA ARG A 32 -3.83 4.07 4.39
C ARG A 32 -2.33 4.27 4.20
N VAL A 33 -1.94 5.30 3.46
CA VAL A 33 -0.52 5.59 3.15
C VAL A 33 0.35 5.71 4.41
N SER A 34 -0.19 6.24 5.50
CA SER A 34 0.54 6.36 6.78
C SER A 34 0.94 5.03 7.41
N ASP A 35 0.23 3.94 7.09
CA ASP A 35 0.56 2.61 7.61
C ASP A 35 1.84 2.05 6.97
N LEU A 36 2.26 2.58 5.82
CA LEU A 36 3.50 2.17 5.15
C LEU A 36 4.77 2.48 5.97
N ARG A 37 4.67 3.30 7.03
CA ARG A 37 5.75 3.48 8.02
C ARG A 37 6.02 2.24 8.87
N LYS A 38 5.10 1.27 8.87
CA LYS A 38 5.16 0.04 9.66
C LYS A 38 5.92 -1.08 8.95
N ILE A 39 6.19 -0.94 7.65
CA ILE A 39 6.86 -1.96 6.84
C ILE A 39 8.05 -1.36 6.09
N SER A 40 9.00 -2.22 5.77
CA SER A 40 10.12 -1.94 4.88
C SER A 40 9.67 -1.96 3.41
N LEU A 41 10.52 -1.42 2.54
CA LEU A 41 10.34 -1.55 1.10
C LEU A 41 10.36 -3.03 0.64
N ALA A 42 11.22 -3.85 1.25
CA ALA A 42 11.37 -5.25 0.89
C ALA A 42 10.09 -6.03 1.20
N GLU A 43 9.48 -5.79 2.37
CA GLU A 43 8.19 -6.36 2.75
C GLU A 43 7.09 -5.94 1.77
N LEU A 44 7.04 -4.66 1.38
CA LEU A 44 6.08 -4.18 0.37
C LEU A 44 6.26 -4.94 -0.96
N GLN A 45 7.49 -5.08 -1.44
CA GLN A 45 7.81 -5.76 -2.69
C GLN A 45 7.54 -7.28 -2.63
N GLY A 46 7.55 -7.86 -1.43
CA GLY A 46 7.21 -9.26 -1.19
C GLY A 46 5.70 -9.55 -1.18
N LEU A 47 4.85 -8.53 -1.14
CA LEU A 47 3.39 -8.73 -1.14
C LEU A 47 2.92 -9.30 -2.49
N HIS A 48 2.20 -10.43 -2.44
CA HIS A 48 1.63 -11.06 -3.63
C HIS A 48 0.60 -10.14 -4.29
N GLY A 49 0.84 -9.74 -5.54
CA GLY A 49 0.04 -8.73 -6.25
C GLY A 49 0.71 -7.34 -6.33
N MET A 50 1.87 -7.15 -5.69
CA MET A 50 2.62 -5.90 -5.74
C MET A 50 3.57 -5.83 -6.94
N GLY A 51 3.10 -5.23 -8.04
CA GLY A 51 3.91 -5.00 -9.24
C GLY A 51 4.84 -3.78 -9.14
N LYS A 52 5.83 -3.71 -10.05
CA LYS A 52 6.79 -2.58 -10.14
C LYS A 52 6.10 -1.22 -10.26
N SER A 53 5.01 -1.14 -11.03
CA SER A 53 4.20 0.07 -11.20
C SER A 53 3.52 0.51 -9.91
N SER A 54 2.95 -0.44 -9.14
CA SER A 54 2.33 -0.17 -7.85
C SER A 54 3.34 0.36 -6.83
N VAL A 55 4.53 -0.25 -6.76
CA VAL A 55 5.61 0.21 -5.87
C VAL A 55 6.06 1.62 -6.24
N ALA A 56 6.25 1.90 -7.54
CA ALA A 56 6.63 3.23 -8.00
C ALA A 56 5.57 4.28 -7.64
N ARG A 57 4.28 3.94 -7.81
CA ARG A 57 3.18 4.83 -7.45
C ARG A 57 3.11 5.10 -5.96
N ILE A 58 3.27 4.07 -5.13
CA ILE A 58 3.32 4.20 -3.68
C ILE A 58 4.45 5.14 -3.25
N ARG A 59 5.66 4.98 -3.82
CA ARG A 59 6.80 5.86 -3.52
C ARG A 59 6.50 7.33 -3.83
N GLN A 60 5.94 7.62 -5.01
CA GLN A 60 5.56 8.99 -5.37
C GLN A 60 4.62 9.62 -4.33
N ILE A 61 3.62 8.85 -3.87
CA ILE A 61 2.64 9.33 -2.89
C ILE A 61 3.28 9.48 -1.51
N MET A 62 4.19 8.59 -1.12
CA MET A 62 4.94 8.68 0.12
C MET A 62 5.84 9.92 0.13
N ASP A 63 6.58 10.17 -0.95
CA ASP A 63 7.44 11.35 -1.10
C ASP A 63 6.63 12.64 -1.00
N ALA A 64 5.49 12.72 -1.71
CA ALA A 64 4.57 13.87 -1.64
C ALA A 64 4.03 14.11 -0.22
N LYS A 65 3.85 13.05 0.57
CA LYS A 65 3.37 13.11 1.96
C LYS A 65 4.50 13.14 3.00
N LYS A 66 5.77 13.17 2.58
CA LYS A 66 6.96 13.06 3.45
C LYS A 66 6.93 11.83 4.38
N ILE A 67 6.41 10.72 3.87
CA ILE A 67 6.34 9.44 4.56
C ILE A 67 7.53 8.59 4.10
N LYS A 68 8.18 7.90 5.03
CA LYS A 68 9.25 6.95 4.73
C LYS A 68 8.84 5.55 5.17
N PHE A 69 9.36 4.53 4.50
CA PHE A 69 9.24 3.16 4.98
C PHE A 69 9.98 2.99 6.30
N LEU A 70 9.66 1.90 7.00
CA LEU A 70 10.47 1.44 8.12
C LEU A 70 11.90 1.19 7.61
N ILE A 71 12.88 1.72 8.33
CA ILE A 71 14.28 1.39 8.11
C ILE A 71 14.51 0.07 8.85
N SER A 72 14.64 -1.02 8.09
CA SER A 72 14.94 -2.37 8.60
C SER A 72 16.36 -2.77 8.22
#